data_AF-A0A5B0MQ08-F1
#
_entry.id   AF-A0A5B0MQ08-F1
#
_cell.length_a   1.000
_cell.length_b   1.000
_cell.length_c   1.000
_cell.angle_alpha   90.00
_cell.angle_beta   90.00
_cell.angle_gamma   90.00
#
_symmetry.space_group_name_H-M   'P 1'
#
loop_
_entity.id
_entity.type
_entity.pdbx_description
1 polymer ?
#
loop_
_entity_poly.entity_id
_entity_poly.type
_entity_poly.pdbx_seq_one_letter_code
_entity_poly.pdbx_strand_id
1 'polypeptide(L)'
;MDKMDSHEHAHVPAVVIIIHFLEIFKSKHDGKLPQGSAERAELKQMILAEKRGADEDNFDEAVSMIWKACQPTKVPTHVEELFNDPHCEKLPWFDGRFWLLVKSLREFVARDPSHRLPLSGVLPDMKSDTKNYIKMQAIYRQKAAEDLKAFKEIVNQLAESIEDVDEDEPQSESGHYHDPPQLDLYSEMVETFVKNSAHIRVIRGRRYGSDVSKDFGK
;
A
#
# COMPACT_ATOMS: atom_id res chain seq x y z
N MET A 1 20.45 5.30 22.72
CA MET A 1 20.90 3.93 22.35
C MET A 1 22.22 3.63 23.06
N ASP A 2 22.22 3.81 24.38
CA ASP A 2 23.40 4.25 25.13
C ASP A 2 24.33 3.11 25.55
N LYS A 3 23.82 1.88 25.51
CA LYS A 3 24.57 0.67 25.88
C LYS A 3 25.33 0.05 24.71
N MET A 4 25.10 0.53 23.48
CA MET A 4 25.78 0.05 22.28
C MET A 4 27.19 0.62 22.20
N ASP A 5 28.15 -0.20 21.79
CA ASP A 5 29.48 0.31 21.45
C ASP A 5 29.46 1.16 20.16
N SER A 6 30.56 1.82 19.82
CA SER A 6 30.61 2.70 18.64
C SER A 6 30.37 1.96 17.32
N HIS A 7 30.78 0.69 17.22
CA HIS A 7 30.57 -0.10 16.02
C HIS A 7 29.10 -0.47 15.87
N GLU A 8 28.47 -0.99 16.92
CA GLU A 8 27.04 -1.31 16.94
C GLU A 8 26.19 -0.08 16.64
N HIS A 9 26.52 1.05 17.26
CA HIS A 9 25.79 2.31 17.11
C HIS A 9 25.81 2.85 15.67
N ALA A 10 26.98 2.81 15.00
CA ALA A 10 27.14 3.24 13.61
C ALA A 10 26.47 2.30 12.58
N HIS A 11 26.03 1.10 13.01
CA HIS A 11 25.42 0.08 12.16
C HIS A 11 23.93 -0.17 12.49
N VAL A 12 23.32 0.67 13.34
CA VAL A 12 21.87 0.64 13.54
C VAL A 12 21.17 1.13 12.27
N PRO A 13 20.19 0.38 11.72
CA PRO A 13 19.43 0.83 10.56
C PRO A 13 18.75 2.18 10.80
N ALA A 14 18.82 3.08 9.82
CA ALA A 14 18.21 4.42 9.89
C ALA A 14 16.70 4.38 10.25
N VAL A 15 15.97 3.37 9.77
CA VAL A 15 14.55 3.15 10.10
C VAL A 15 14.33 2.86 11.59
N VAL A 16 15.27 2.19 12.26
CA VAL A 16 15.18 1.93 13.70
C VAL A 16 15.46 3.21 14.50
N ILE A 17 16.44 4.01 14.06
CA ILE A 17 16.74 5.32 14.66
C ILE A 17 15.52 6.22 14.61
N ILE A 18 14.91 6.37 13.43
CA ILE A 18 13.75 7.27 13.29
C ILE A 18 12.55 6.80 14.10
N ILE A 19 12.27 5.49 14.16
CA ILE A 19 11.18 4.94 15.00
C ILE A 19 11.46 5.24 16.48
N HIS A 20 12.69 5.01 16.94
CA HIS A 20 13.07 5.28 18.33
C HIS A 20 12.84 6.74 18.72
N PHE A 21 13.32 7.69 17.90
CA PHE A 21 13.15 9.11 18.18
C PHE A 21 11.71 9.61 17.97
N LEU A 22 10.94 8.99 17.06
CA LEU A 22 9.51 9.26 16.95
C LEU A 22 8.75 8.85 18.21
N GLU A 23 9.07 7.71 18.84
CA GLU A 23 8.44 7.32 20.11
C GLU A 23 8.80 8.29 21.24
N ILE A 24 10.06 8.72 21.33
CA ILE A 24 10.48 9.75 22.30
C ILE A 24 9.72 11.06 22.03
N PHE A 25 9.63 11.50 20.78
CA PHE A 25 8.88 12.70 20.40
C PHE A 25 7.41 12.58 20.82
N LYS A 26 6.73 11.50 20.44
CA LYS A 26 5.33 11.24 20.80
C LYS A 26 5.09 11.29 22.31
N SER A 27 5.99 10.72 23.12
CA SER A 27 5.88 10.76 24.58
C SER A 27 5.91 12.18 25.17
N LYS A 28 6.46 13.16 24.45
CA LYS A 28 6.52 14.57 24.84
C LYS A 28 5.41 15.42 24.21
N HIS A 29 4.68 14.87 23.23
CA HIS A 29 3.74 15.60 22.37
C HIS A 29 2.38 14.88 22.25
N ASP A 30 1.82 14.41 23.37
CA ASP A 30 0.50 13.77 23.46
C ASP A 30 0.29 12.58 22.49
N GLY A 31 1.34 11.82 22.19
CA GLY A 31 1.27 10.70 21.26
C GLY A 31 1.26 11.08 19.77
N LYS A 32 1.40 12.37 19.44
CA LYS A 32 1.28 12.88 18.07
C LYS A 32 2.62 12.83 17.32
N LEU A 33 2.54 12.58 16.01
CA LEU A 33 3.67 12.74 15.10
C LEU A 33 3.95 14.23 14.82
N PRO A 34 5.19 14.59 14.42
CA PRO A 34 5.49 15.94 13.95
C PRO A 34 4.62 16.38 12.77
N GLN A 35 3.77 17.38 12.98
CA GLN A 35 2.84 17.95 12.02
C GLN A 35 3.50 19.08 11.21
N GLY A 36 4.32 19.90 11.86
CA GLY A 36 4.88 21.13 11.29
C GLY A 36 6.38 21.10 11.00
N SER A 37 6.87 22.13 10.30
CA SER A 37 8.32 22.30 10.05
C SER A 37 9.12 22.48 11.35
N ALA A 38 8.55 23.16 12.35
CA ALA A 38 9.21 23.38 13.64
C ALA A 38 9.40 22.06 14.40
N GLU A 39 8.36 21.25 14.50
CA GLU A 39 8.40 19.93 15.16
C GLU A 39 9.30 18.94 14.42
N ARG A 40 9.31 18.98 13.08
CA ARG A 40 10.26 18.18 12.28
C ARG A 40 11.71 18.62 12.51
N ALA A 41 11.94 19.92 12.71
CA ALA A 41 13.26 20.43 13.07
C ALA A 41 13.66 19.99 14.49
N GLU A 42 12.72 19.97 15.44
CA GLU A 42 12.95 19.41 16.79
C GLU A 42 13.36 17.94 16.72
N LEU A 43 12.60 17.11 16.00
CA LEU A 43 12.95 15.69 15.80
C LEU A 43 14.34 15.53 15.15
N LYS A 44 14.66 16.36 14.16
CA LYS A 44 16.00 16.38 13.55
C LYS A 44 17.09 16.68 14.58
N GLN A 45 16.88 17.68 15.45
CA GLN A 45 17.86 18.00 16.49
C GLN A 45 18.00 16.87 17.51
N MET A 46 16.90 16.19 17.87
CA MET A 46 16.95 15.02 18.76
C MET A 46 17.81 13.91 18.18
N ILE A 47 17.65 13.59 16.89
CA ILE A 47 18.46 12.56 16.19
C ILE A 47 19.93 12.98 16.13
N LEU A 48 20.21 14.23 15.73
CA LEU A 48 21.59 14.72 15.60
C LEU A 48 22.32 14.85 16.93
N ALA A 49 21.60 15.08 18.04
CA ALA A 49 22.18 15.12 19.37
C ALA A 49 22.69 13.74 19.85
N GLU A 50 22.17 12.64 19.28
CA GLU A 50 22.62 11.27 19.58
C GLU A 50 23.84 10.85 18.75
N LYS A 51 24.09 11.53 17.61
CA LYS A 51 25.22 11.24 16.72
C LYS A 51 26.54 11.49 17.47
N ARG A 52 27.40 10.46 17.54
CA ARG A 52 28.67 10.44 18.28
C ARG A 52 29.87 10.87 17.44
N GLY A 53 29.83 10.58 16.14
CA GLY A 53 30.94 10.80 15.21
C GLY A 53 30.47 11.31 13.86
N ALA A 54 31.37 11.95 13.09
CA ALA A 54 31.05 12.48 11.77
C ALA A 54 30.78 11.39 10.71
N ASP A 55 31.28 10.18 10.95
CA ASP A 55 31.23 8.99 10.10
C ASP A 55 29.97 8.12 10.30
N GLU A 56 29.04 8.55 11.16
CA GLU A 56 27.78 7.84 11.41
C GLU A 56 26.70 8.21 10.37
N ASP A 57 26.89 7.70 9.15
CA ASP A 57 26.01 7.95 7.99
C ASP A 57 24.55 7.51 8.25
N ASN A 58 24.34 6.51 9.12
CA ASN A 58 23.00 6.01 9.47
C ASN A 58 22.12 7.08 10.15
N PHE A 59 22.71 8.02 10.90
CA PHE A 59 21.98 9.16 11.46
C PHE A 59 21.63 10.20 10.40
N ASP A 60 22.52 10.43 9.43
CA ASP A 60 22.25 11.34 8.31
C ASP A 60 21.15 10.77 7.39
N GLU A 61 21.18 9.45 7.15
CA GLU A 61 20.10 8.71 6.49
C GLU A 61 18.79 8.87 7.26
N ALA A 62 18.79 8.68 8.59
CA ALA A 62 17.59 8.85 9.42
C ALA A 62 17.01 10.27 9.32
N VAL A 63 17.86 11.30 9.33
CA VAL A 63 17.44 12.69 9.13
C VAL A 63 16.79 12.90 7.76
N SER A 64 17.34 12.28 6.71
CA SER A 64 16.76 12.35 5.36
C SER A 64 15.37 11.70 5.27
N MET A 65 15.07 10.74 6.16
CA MET A 65 13.79 10.03 6.20
C MET A 65 12.70 10.75 6.99
N ILE A 66 13.03 11.78 7.79
CA ILE A 66 12.07 12.51 8.66
C ILE A 66 10.79 12.89 7.93
N TRP A 67 10.93 13.51 6.75
CA TRP A 67 9.77 13.99 6.01
C TRP A 67 8.82 12.84 5.64
N LYS A 68 9.37 11.70 5.18
CA LYS A 68 8.59 10.51 4.79
C LYS A 68 7.97 9.81 6.01
N ALA A 69 8.74 9.63 7.08
CA ALA A 69 8.26 8.92 8.27
C ALA A 69 7.19 9.69 9.06
N CYS A 70 7.12 11.01 8.91
CA CYS A 70 6.06 11.82 9.49
C CYS A 70 4.78 11.86 8.64
N GLN A 71 4.78 11.28 7.42
CA GLN A 71 3.56 11.18 6.62
C GLN A 71 2.68 10.02 7.12
N PRO A 72 1.35 10.21 7.19
CA PRO A 72 0.46 9.11 7.49
C PRO A 72 0.47 8.10 6.34
N THR A 73 0.56 6.81 6.67
CA THR A 73 0.30 5.73 5.71
C THR A 73 -1.19 5.73 5.38
N LYS A 74 -1.53 5.98 4.12
CA LYS A 74 -2.91 6.02 3.64
C LYS A 74 -3.03 5.37 2.26
N VAL A 75 -4.25 4.99 1.89
CA VAL A 75 -4.56 4.59 0.52
C VAL A 75 -4.32 5.78 -0.40
N PRO A 76 -3.57 5.63 -1.51
CA PRO A 76 -3.43 6.70 -2.48
C PRO A 76 -4.75 7.01 -3.18
N THR A 77 -5.00 8.28 -3.48
CA THR A 77 -6.26 8.77 -4.10
C THR A 77 -6.61 8.03 -5.39
N HIS A 78 -5.63 7.74 -6.25
CA HIS A 78 -5.88 7.00 -7.49
C HIS A 78 -6.36 5.56 -7.27
N VAL A 79 -6.08 4.95 -6.10
CA VAL A 79 -6.61 3.63 -5.73
C VAL A 79 -8.03 3.78 -5.17
N GLU A 80 -8.26 4.80 -4.34
CA GLU A 80 -9.60 5.13 -3.84
C GLU A 80 -10.58 5.40 -5.00
N GLU A 81 -10.12 6.05 -6.07
CA GLU A 81 -10.91 6.25 -7.29
C GLU A 81 -11.34 4.91 -7.92
N LEU A 82 -10.46 3.89 -7.92
CA LEU A 82 -10.80 2.55 -8.40
C LEU A 82 -11.80 1.84 -7.48
N PHE A 83 -11.71 2.05 -6.16
CA PHE A 83 -12.66 1.49 -5.20
C PHE A 83 -14.08 2.02 -5.41
N ASN A 84 -14.21 3.26 -5.88
CA ASN A 84 -15.46 3.93 -6.16
C ASN A 84 -15.93 3.77 -7.61
N ASP A 85 -15.16 3.08 -8.45
CA ASP A 85 -15.52 2.87 -9.84
C ASP A 85 -16.72 1.91 -9.96
N PRO A 86 -17.73 2.18 -10.81
CA PRO A 86 -18.87 1.28 -10.98
C PRO A 86 -18.49 -0.15 -11.36
N HIS A 87 -17.36 -0.36 -12.06
CA HIS A 87 -16.88 -1.69 -12.42
C HIS A 87 -16.36 -2.49 -11.22
N CYS A 88 -15.92 -1.83 -10.15
CA CYS A 88 -15.53 -2.48 -8.91
C CYS A 88 -16.72 -3.17 -8.23
N GLU A 89 -17.93 -2.63 -8.40
CA GLU A 89 -19.14 -3.27 -7.85
C GLU A 89 -19.70 -4.33 -8.79
N LYS A 90 -19.87 -3.95 -10.07
CA LYS A 90 -20.63 -4.73 -11.06
C LYS A 90 -19.85 -5.87 -11.71
N LEU A 91 -18.52 -5.87 -11.60
CA LEU A 91 -17.62 -6.84 -12.23
C LEU A 91 -17.95 -7.07 -13.71
N PRO A 92 -17.54 -6.14 -14.60
CA PRO A 92 -17.80 -6.27 -16.03
C PRO A 92 -17.33 -7.62 -16.60
N TRP A 93 -18.03 -8.09 -17.63
CA TRP A 93 -17.63 -9.25 -18.42
C TRP A 93 -16.22 -9.11 -19.01
N PHE A 94 -15.81 -7.87 -19.34
CA PHE A 94 -14.44 -7.55 -19.73
C PHE A 94 -13.60 -7.20 -18.49
N ASP A 95 -12.37 -7.69 -18.40
CA ASP A 95 -11.45 -7.43 -17.28
C ASP A 95 -11.99 -7.82 -15.89
N GLY A 96 -12.91 -8.79 -15.81
CA GLY A 96 -13.50 -9.30 -14.56
C GLY A 96 -12.45 -9.65 -13.50
N ARG A 97 -11.37 -10.36 -13.88
CA ARG A 97 -10.23 -10.68 -13.00
C ARG A 97 -9.65 -9.45 -12.31
N PHE A 98 -9.41 -8.37 -13.06
CA PHE A 98 -8.84 -7.15 -12.51
C PHE A 98 -9.80 -6.49 -11.52
N TRP A 99 -11.08 -6.36 -11.90
CA TRP A 99 -12.07 -5.72 -11.04
C TRP A 99 -12.41 -6.56 -9.81
N LEU A 100 -12.35 -7.89 -9.90
CA LEU A 100 -12.42 -8.78 -8.74
C LEU A 100 -11.27 -8.48 -7.77
N LEU A 101 -10.03 -8.38 -8.26
CA LEU A 101 -8.88 -8.02 -7.42
C LEU A 101 -9.00 -6.63 -6.79
N VAL A 102 -9.55 -5.64 -7.51
CA VAL A 102 -9.83 -4.30 -6.96
C VAL A 102 -10.92 -4.36 -5.89
N LYS A 103 -12.00 -5.12 -6.11
CA LYS A 103 -13.07 -5.34 -5.14
C LYS A 103 -12.53 -6.02 -3.87
N SER A 104 -11.69 -7.05 -4.02
CA SER A 104 -10.99 -7.71 -2.92
C SER A 104 -10.05 -6.76 -2.16
N LEU A 105 -9.36 -5.86 -2.87
CA LEU A 105 -8.49 -4.85 -2.25
C LEU A 105 -9.28 -3.83 -1.43
N ARG A 106 -10.44 -3.39 -1.93
CA ARG A 106 -11.35 -2.52 -1.20
C ARG A 106 -11.81 -3.17 0.10
N GLU A 107 -12.19 -4.45 0.03
CA GLU A 107 -12.60 -5.24 1.20
C GLU A 107 -11.44 -5.46 2.19
N PHE A 108 -10.22 -5.76 1.70
CA PHE A 108 -9.03 -5.86 2.54
C PHE A 108 -8.79 -4.57 3.34
N VAL A 109 -8.85 -3.41 2.67
CA VAL A 109 -8.66 -2.09 3.30
C VAL A 109 -9.76 -1.80 4.32
N ALA A 110 -11.00 -2.21 4.04
CA ALA A 110 -12.11 -2.04 4.98
C ALA A 110 -11.94 -2.89 6.25
N ARG A 111 -11.34 -4.09 6.13
CA ARG A 111 -11.05 -4.98 7.26
C ARG A 111 -9.81 -4.59 8.06
N ASP A 112 -8.82 -3.90 7.48
CA ASP A 112 -7.64 -3.41 8.21
C ASP A 112 -8.05 -2.28 9.18
N PRO A 113 -7.80 -2.40 10.50
CA PRO A 113 -8.16 -1.36 11.47
C PRO A 113 -7.50 0.00 11.22
N SER A 114 -6.44 0.04 10.41
CA SER A 114 -5.72 1.27 10.04
C SER A 114 -5.99 1.69 8.58
N HIS A 115 -6.89 1.03 7.87
CA HIS A 115 -7.27 1.31 6.49
C HIS A 115 -6.08 1.39 5.52
N ARG A 116 -5.15 0.45 5.61
CA ARG A 116 -3.95 0.39 4.78
C ARG A 116 -4.06 -0.67 3.69
N LEU A 117 -3.30 -0.43 2.62
CA LEU A 117 -3.06 -1.44 1.59
C LEU A 117 -2.15 -2.57 2.13
N PRO A 118 -2.21 -3.76 1.52
CA PRO A 118 -1.27 -4.84 1.79
C PRO A 118 0.19 -4.41 1.66
N LEU A 119 1.06 -4.90 2.55
CA LEU A 119 2.49 -4.61 2.47
C LEU A 119 3.14 -5.35 1.30
N SER A 120 3.95 -4.65 0.49
CA SER A 120 4.66 -5.26 -0.65
C SER A 120 5.79 -6.21 -0.23
N GLY A 121 6.31 -6.03 1.00
CA GLY A 121 7.44 -6.79 1.54
C GLY A 121 8.81 -6.37 1.02
N VAL A 122 8.87 -5.37 0.14
CA VAL A 122 10.13 -4.82 -0.39
C VAL A 122 10.67 -3.75 0.56
N LEU A 123 11.92 -3.92 0.96
CA LEU A 123 12.64 -2.95 1.78
C LEU A 123 13.78 -2.34 0.94
N PRO A 124 13.95 -1.01 0.90
CA PRO A 124 15.09 -0.39 0.25
C PRO A 124 16.38 -0.75 1.00
N ASP A 125 17.50 -0.66 0.28
CA ASP A 125 18.83 -0.76 0.89
C ASP A 125 19.05 0.38 1.90
N MET A 126 19.79 0.11 2.98
CA MET A 126 20.14 1.10 3.99
C MET A 126 21.40 0.71 4.76
N LYS A 127 22.08 1.72 5.34
CA LYS A 127 23.24 1.46 6.18
C LYS A 127 22.84 0.69 7.44
N SER A 128 23.32 -0.55 7.55
CA SER A 128 23.10 -1.44 8.68
C SER A 128 24.12 -2.57 8.67
N ASP A 129 24.37 -3.20 9.81
CA ASP A 129 25.02 -4.51 9.80
C ASP A 129 24.08 -5.57 9.16
N THR A 130 24.70 -6.63 8.65
CA THR A 130 24.01 -7.72 7.95
C THR A 130 22.93 -8.38 8.81
N LYS A 131 23.17 -8.56 10.12
CA LYS A 131 22.26 -9.27 11.01
C LYS A 131 20.99 -8.46 11.25
N ASN A 132 21.13 -7.17 11.53
CA ASN A 132 20.02 -6.25 11.73
C ASN A 132 19.21 -6.05 10.43
N TYR A 133 19.90 -5.93 9.28
CA TYR A 133 19.23 -5.82 7.99
C TYR A 133 18.40 -7.07 7.65
N ILE A 134 18.98 -8.28 7.80
CA ILE A 134 18.26 -9.55 7.58
C ILE A 134 17.05 -9.66 8.51
N LYS A 135 17.21 -9.31 9.79
CA LYS A 135 16.13 -9.37 10.77
C LYS A 135 14.96 -8.46 10.37
N MET A 136 15.24 -7.24 9.98
CA MET A 136 14.22 -6.29 9.52
C MET A 136 13.56 -6.77 8.23
N GLN A 137 14.34 -7.25 7.26
CA GLN A 137 13.81 -7.82 6.03
C GLN A 137 12.85 -8.99 6.32
N ALA A 138 13.19 -9.85 7.29
CA ALA A 138 12.32 -10.95 7.70
C ALA A 138 10.98 -10.46 8.28
N ILE A 139 10.99 -9.40 9.10
CA ILE A 139 9.76 -8.79 9.66
C ILE A 139 8.84 -8.29 8.53
N TYR A 140 9.39 -7.54 7.55
CA TYR A 140 8.60 -7.04 6.42
C TYR A 140 8.07 -8.16 5.52
N ARG A 141 8.89 -9.18 5.26
CA ARG A 141 8.46 -10.35 4.46
C ARG A 141 7.38 -11.15 5.17
N GLN A 142 7.49 -11.34 6.48
CA GLN A 142 6.48 -12.04 7.25
C GLN A 142 5.14 -11.30 7.18
N LYS A 143 5.13 -9.99 7.44
CA LYS A 143 3.90 -9.20 7.36
C LYS A 143 3.29 -9.20 5.95
N ALA A 144 4.13 -9.08 4.91
CA ALA A 144 3.66 -9.18 3.52
C ALA A 144 3.05 -10.54 3.19
N ALA A 145 3.59 -11.64 3.74
CA ALA A 145 3.03 -12.97 3.57
C ALA A 145 1.67 -13.13 4.30
N GLU A 146 1.55 -12.56 5.50
CA GLU A 146 0.29 -12.50 6.25
C GLU A 146 -0.78 -11.70 5.50
N ASP A 147 -0.41 -10.54 4.95
CA ASP A 147 -1.31 -9.70 4.15
C ASP A 147 -1.75 -10.40 2.86
N LEU A 148 -0.82 -11.05 2.15
CA LEU A 148 -1.11 -11.83 0.96
C LEU A 148 -2.07 -12.97 1.27
N LYS A 149 -1.89 -13.66 2.40
CA LYS A 149 -2.78 -14.74 2.83
C LYS A 149 -4.20 -14.22 3.06
N ALA A 150 -4.35 -13.16 3.86
CA ALA A 150 -5.64 -12.54 4.13
C ALA A 150 -6.30 -12.02 2.83
N PHE A 151 -5.52 -11.47 1.91
CA PHE A 151 -6.03 -11.05 0.60
C PHE A 151 -6.53 -12.24 -0.24
N LYS A 152 -5.80 -13.35 -0.29
CA LYS A 152 -6.24 -14.58 -1.00
C LYS A 152 -7.54 -15.14 -0.41
N GLU A 153 -7.70 -15.11 0.92
CA GLU A 153 -8.94 -15.52 1.58
C GLU A 153 -10.12 -14.62 1.16
N ILE A 154 -9.92 -13.31 1.07
CA ILE A 154 -10.94 -12.36 0.60
C ILE A 154 -11.30 -12.60 -0.87
N VAL A 155 -10.30 -12.84 -1.72
CA VAL A 155 -10.52 -13.16 -3.14
C VAL A 155 -11.41 -14.40 -3.29
N ASN A 156 -11.09 -15.48 -2.58
CA ASN A 156 -11.85 -16.71 -2.66
C ASN A 156 -13.30 -16.53 -2.17
N GLN A 157 -13.48 -15.85 -1.02
CA GLN A 157 -14.82 -15.54 -0.49
C GLN A 157 -15.68 -14.75 -1.49
N LEU A 158 -15.08 -13.78 -2.17
CA LEU A 158 -15.79 -12.98 -3.16
C LEU A 158 -16.08 -13.77 -4.43
N ALA A 159 -15.14 -14.58 -4.92
CA ALA A 159 -15.34 -15.43 -6.08
C ALA A 159 -16.49 -16.43 -5.87
N GLU A 160 -16.49 -17.14 -4.73
CA GLU A 160 -17.58 -18.07 -4.34
C GLU A 160 -18.93 -17.34 -4.29
N SER A 161 -18.98 -16.14 -3.69
CA SER A 161 -20.24 -15.37 -3.60
C SER A 161 -20.80 -14.89 -4.94
N ILE A 162 -19.98 -14.81 -5.99
CA ILE A 162 -20.41 -14.42 -7.33
C ILE A 162 -20.94 -15.64 -8.08
N GLU A 163 -20.26 -16.79 -7.96
CA GLU A 163 -20.69 -18.05 -8.56
C GLU A 163 -22.09 -18.47 -8.06
N ASP A 164 -22.37 -18.27 -6.76
CA ASP A 164 -23.70 -18.57 -6.17
C ASP A 164 -24.83 -17.68 -6.75
N VAL A 165 -24.53 -16.46 -7.21
CA VAL A 165 -25.56 -15.52 -7.72
C VAL A 165 -25.92 -15.81 -9.18
N ASP A 166 -24.94 -16.26 -9.99
CA ASP A 166 -25.18 -16.59 -11.40
C ASP A 166 -26.02 -17.88 -11.58
N GLU A 167 -26.09 -18.76 -10.58
CA GLU A 167 -26.97 -19.94 -10.62
C GLU A 167 -28.47 -19.60 -10.44
N ASP A 168 -28.79 -18.45 -9.81
CA ASP A 168 -30.15 -18.07 -9.41
C ASP A 168 -30.80 -16.98 -10.32
N GLU A 169 -30.08 -16.38 -11.28
CA GLU A 169 -30.62 -15.30 -12.13
C GLU A 169 -31.38 -15.82 -13.38
N PRO A 170 -32.66 -15.46 -13.60
CA PRO A 170 -33.38 -15.81 -14.82
C PRO A 170 -32.80 -15.06 -16.03
N GLN A 171 -32.40 -15.83 -17.06
CA GLN A 171 -31.83 -15.35 -18.32
C GLN A 171 -32.57 -14.12 -18.86
N SER A 172 -31.88 -12.97 -18.91
CA SER A 172 -32.45 -11.73 -19.43
C SER A 172 -32.91 -11.85 -20.90
N GLU A 173 -34.09 -11.33 -21.21
CA GLU A 173 -34.75 -11.38 -22.54
C GLU A 173 -34.05 -10.51 -23.62
N SER A 174 -33.01 -9.74 -23.27
CA SER A 174 -32.24 -8.98 -24.25
C SER A 174 -31.15 -9.86 -24.83
N GLY A 175 -31.38 -10.45 -26.01
CA GLY A 175 -30.55 -11.44 -26.71
C GLY A 175 -29.12 -11.04 -27.13
N HIS A 176 -28.39 -10.32 -26.30
CA HIS A 176 -26.95 -10.16 -26.36
C HIS A 176 -26.31 -11.01 -25.26
N TYR A 177 -25.91 -12.24 -25.62
CA TYR A 177 -25.03 -13.06 -24.79
C TYR A 177 -23.70 -12.33 -24.62
N HIS A 178 -23.46 -11.76 -23.45
CA HIS A 178 -22.10 -11.48 -23.01
C HIS A 178 -21.59 -12.73 -22.30
N ASP A 179 -20.39 -13.18 -22.65
CA ASP A 179 -19.73 -14.24 -21.89
C ASP A 179 -19.63 -13.82 -20.42
N PRO A 180 -19.80 -14.74 -19.46
CA PRO A 180 -19.61 -14.44 -18.04
C PRO A 180 -18.20 -13.88 -17.80
N PRO A 181 -18.00 -13.02 -16.79
CA PRO A 181 -16.69 -12.49 -16.47
C PRO A 181 -15.72 -13.65 -16.19
N GLN A 182 -14.52 -13.59 -16.78
CA GLN A 182 -13.45 -14.52 -16.40
C GLN A 182 -12.99 -14.17 -14.99
N LEU A 183 -13.17 -15.09 -14.04
CA LEU A 183 -12.81 -14.91 -12.63
C LEU A 183 -11.69 -15.85 -12.16
N ASP A 184 -11.17 -16.70 -13.05
CA ASP A 184 -10.06 -17.59 -12.75
C ASP A 184 -8.76 -16.81 -12.49
N LEU A 185 -8.28 -16.85 -11.25
CA LEU A 185 -7.07 -16.18 -10.81
C LEU A 185 -5.96 -17.20 -10.53
N TYR A 186 -4.82 -17.06 -11.20
CA TYR A 186 -3.62 -17.84 -10.87
C TYR A 186 -2.79 -17.13 -9.80
N SER A 187 -2.09 -17.91 -8.95
CA SER A 187 -1.39 -17.41 -7.76
C SER A 187 -0.45 -16.24 -8.05
N GLU A 188 0.29 -16.31 -9.16
CA GLU A 188 1.24 -15.27 -9.56
C GLU A 188 0.56 -13.94 -9.89
N MET A 189 -0.65 -13.95 -10.47
CA MET A 189 -1.42 -12.73 -10.72
C MET A 189 -1.78 -12.05 -9.41
N VAL A 190 -2.31 -12.81 -8.45
CA VAL A 190 -2.71 -12.30 -7.12
C VAL A 190 -1.49 -11.73 -6.39
N GLU A 191 -0.38 -12.44 -6.39
CA GLU A 191 0.86 -12.01 -5.76
C GLU A 191 1.42 -10.73 -6.38
N THR A 192 1.41 -10.64 -7.71
CA THR A 192 1.86 -9.46 -8.44
C THR A 192 0.94 -8.27 -8.17
N PHE A 193 -0.37 -8.50 -8.13
CA PHE A 193 -1.36 -7.47 -7.81
C PHE A 193 -1.14 -6.91 -6.39
N VAL A 194 -1.03 -7.78 -5.39
CA VAL A 194 -0.81 -7.38 -3.98
C VAL A 194 0.48 -6.57 -3.83
N LYS A 195 1.59 -7.05 -4.42
CA LYS A 195 2.89 -6.34 -4.41
C LYS A 195 2.83 -4.94 -5.01
N ASN A 196 1.95 -4.73 -5.99
CA ASN A 196 1.82 -3.48 -6.73
C ASN A 196 0.52 -2.72 -6.42
N SER A 197 -0.20 -3.09 -5.35
CA SER A 197 -1.53 -2.55 -5.02
C SER A 197 -1.54 -1.03 -4.85
N ALA A 198 -0.45 -0.42 -4.38
CA ALA A 198 -0.29 1.03 -4.27
C ALA A 198 -0.11 1.75 -5.63
N HIS A 199 0.19 1.00 -6.70
CA HIS A 199 0.60 1.53 -8.00
C HIS A 199 -0.37 1.20 -9.14
N ILE A 200 -1.44 0.43 -8.88
CA ILE A 200 -2.44 0.10 -9.91
C ILE A 200 -3.08 1.36 -10.51
N ARG A 201 -3.44 1.28 -11.79
CA ARG A 201 -4.06 2.34 -12.58
C ARG A 201 -4.99 1.74 -13.62
N VAL A 202 -6.03 2.48 -13.97
CA VAL A 202 -6.87 2.23 -15.14
C VAL A 202 -6.77 3.43 -16.06
N ILE A 203 -6.51 3.19 -17.34
CA ILE A 203 -6.46 4.23 -18.38
C ILE A 203 -7.61 3.95 -19.34
N ARG A 204 -8.50 4.94 -19.51
CA ARG A 204 -9.64 4.84 -20.43
C ARG A 204 -9.43 5.77 -21.62
N GLY A 205 -9.23 5.19 -22.79
CA GLY A 205 -9.17 5.93 -24.05
C GLY A 205 -10.55 6.41 -24.49
N ARG A 206 -10.63 7.59 -25.11
CA ARG A 206 -11.83 8.01 -25.86
C ARG A 206 -11.78 7.41 -27.26
N ARG A 207 -12.94 6.98 -27.76
CA ARG A 207 -13.05 6.52 -29.15
C ARG A 207 -12.84 7.71 -30.09
N TYR A 208 -11.97 7.54 -31.09
CA TYR A 208 -11.77 8.55 -32.11
C TYR A 208 -13.09 8.86 -32.84
N GLY A 209 -13.49 10.14 -32.90
CA GLY A 209 -14.70 10.61 -33.58
C GLY A 209 -15.95 10.83 -32.70
N SER A 210 -15.88 10.71 -31.37
CA SER A 210 -17.03 10.98 -30.49
C SER A 210 -17.28 12.46 -30.17
N ASP A 211 -16.36 13.36 -30.57
CA ASP A 211 -16.58 14.81 -30.53
C ASP A 211 -17.16 15.27 -31.88
N VAL A 212 -18.40 14.87 -32.19
CA VAL A 212 -19.21 15.60 -33.17
C VAL A 212 -20.07 16.58 -32.38
N SER A 213 -19.61 17.84 -32.34
CA SER A 213 -20.38 18.95 -31.83
C SER A 213 -21.79 18.94 -32.41
N LYS A 214 -22.80 18.83 -31.54
CA LYS A 214 -24.17 19.23 -31.83
C LYS A 214 -24.17 20.75 -32.04
N ASP A 215 -23.84 21.20 -33.24
CA ASP A 215 -24.19 22.56 -33.66
C ASP A 215 -24.16 22.68 -35.18
N PHE A 216 -25.17 22.12 -35.83
CA PHE A 216 -25.66 22.58 -37.13
C PHE A 216 -27.14 22.21 -37.22
N GLY A 217 -28.03 23.18 -36.95
CA GLY A 217 -29.45 22.84 -36.89
C GLY A 217 -30.47 23.97 -36.70
N LYS A 218 -30.24 25.13 -37.34
CA LYS A 218 -31.21 26.23 -37.64
C LYS A 218 -31.71 27.12 -36.50
#